data_AF-A0A800J2S7-F1
#
_entry.id   AF-A0A800J2S7-F1
#
_cell.length_a   1.000
_cell.length_b   1.000
_cell.length_c   1.000
_cell.angle_alpha   90.00
_cell.angle_beta   90.00
_cell.angle_gamma   90.00
#
_symmetry.space_group_name_H-M   'P 1'
#
loop_
_entity.id
_entity.type
_entity.pdbx_description
1 polymer ?
#
loop_
_entity_poly.entity_id
_entity_poly.type
_entity_poly.pdbx_seq_one_letter_code
_entity_poly.pdbx_strand_id
1 'polypeptide(L)'
;MTDAGADHPALAYAGDRFAFHEAGYTVELMSVMEPKLRGFGFWWQQLFGESEGKEGKGLFPVTLQYTTDLHSVGQYVQEGKRLFVESFLRLDDAASGLTLDEEEGNPDRLNDLAGTPYGTANRAAWEGTAEAHREGEVPNWTWTLPRVDAEVLGEAIYTFEHAVAVGGTLLEVDPFDQPGVEAYKKKMFRLLGRD
;
A
#
# COMPACT_ATOMS: atom_id res chain seq x y z
N MET A 1 -13.19 -11.09 -21.12
CA MET A 1 -12.48 -9.93 -20.52
C MET A 1 -12.76 -8.62 -21.26
N THR A 2 -13.86 -8.49 -22.03
CA THR A 2 -14.13 -7.30 -22.86
C THR A 2 -15.28 -6.41 -22.36
N ASP A 3 -16.00 -6.82 -21.30
CA ASP A 3 -17.14 -6.07 -20.75
C ASP A 3 -16.88 -5.60 -19.30
N ALA A 4 -15.66 -5.16 -19.00
CA ALA A 4 -15.39 -4.49 -17.74
C ALA A 4 -15.69 -2.99 -17.91
N GLY A 5 -16.66 -2.47 -17.16
CA GLY A 5 -16.95 -1.03 -17.12
C GLY A 5 -15.81 -0.24 -16.46
N ALA A 6 -15.84 1.09 -16.61
CA ALA A 6 -14.85 1.99 -16.00
C ALA A 6 -14.76 1.84 -14.47
N ASP A 7 -15.83 1.37 -13.82
CA ASP A 7 -15.92 1.16 -12.37
C ASP A 7 -15.28 -0.16 -11.89
N HIS A 8 -14.69 -0.96 -12.78
CA HIS A 8 -14.03 -2.20 -12.38
C HIS A 8 -12.81 -1.87 -11.48
N PRO A 9 -12.70 -2.39 -10.25
CA PRO A 9 -11.70 -1.95 -9.27
C PRO A 9 -10.25 -2.00 -9.78
N ALA A 10 -9.89 -3.06 -10.50
CA ALA A 10 -8.56 -3.18 -11.11
C ALA A 10 -8.29 -2.11 -12.19
N LEU A 11 -9.29 -1.76 -13.00
CA LEU A 11 -9.14 -0.77 -14.07
C LEU A 11 -9.10 0.66 -13.51
N ALA A 12 -9.97 0.95 -12.54
CA ALA A 12 -9.97 2.22 -11.83
C ALA A 12 -8.62 2.46 -11.15
N TYR A 13 -8.12 1.48 -10.39
CA TYR A 13 -6.83 1.58 -9.72
C TYR A 13 -5.65 1.74 -10.70
N ALA A 14 -5.62 0.97 -11.79
CA ALA A 14 -4.58 1.13 -12.81
C ALA A 14 -4.64 2.51 -13.50
N GLY A 15 -5.84 2.99 -13.81
CA GLY A 15 -6.08 4.30 -14.41
C GLY A 15 -5.66 5.45 -13.50
N ASP A 16 -6.02 5.39 -12.23
CA ASP A 16 -5.64 6.40 -11.23
C ASP A 16 -4.13 6.43 -11.03
N ARG A 17 -3.48 5.26 -10.86
CA ARG A 17 -2.01 5.17 -10.77
C ARG A 17 -1.32 5.78 -11.98
N PHE A 18 -1.81 5.47 -13.18
CA PHE A 18 -1.29 6.06 -14.42
C PHE A 18 -1.48 7.58 -14.44
N ALA A 19 -2.66 8.08 -14.07
CA ALA A 19 -2.91 9.52 -14.00
C ALA A 19 -2.00 10.23 -12.98
N PHE A 20 -1.72 9.62 -11.83
CA PHE A 20 -0.77 10.16 -10.86
C PHE A 20 0.68 10.12 -11.35
N HIS A 21 1.08 9.05 -12.05
CA HIS A 21 2.38 9.00 -12.72
C HIS A 21 2.54 10.17 -13.70
N GLU A 22 1.56 10.39 -14.58
CA GLU A 22 1.56 11.50 -15.55
C GLU A 22 1.51 12.88 -14.87
N ALA A 23 0.88 12.98 -13.69
CA ALA A 23 0.87 14.19 -12.87
C ALA A 23 2.21 14.45 -12.13
N GLY A 24 3.21 13.57 -12.27
CA GLY A 24 4.55 13.74 -11.72
C GLY A 24 4.77 13.15 -10.34
N TYR A 25 3.80 12.39 -9.80
CA TYR A 25 4.04 11.57 -8.62
C TYR A 25 5.01 10.45 -8.97
N THR A 26 5.87 10.09 -8.03
CA THR A 26 6.99 9.16 -8.28
C THR A 26 7.01 7.97 -7.35
N VAL A 27 6.22 8.01 -6.26
CA VAL A 27 6.19 6.96 -5.24
C VAL A 27 4.74 6.63 -4.90
N GLU A 28 4.44 5.34 -4.84
CA GLU A 28 3.20 4.87 -4.21
C GLU A 28 3.51 4.17 -2.89
N LEU A 29 2.85 4.60 -1.82
CA LEU A 29 2.93 4.00 -0.50
C LEU A 29 1.79 3.00 -0.31
N MET A 30 2.09 1.72 -0.09
CA MET A 30 1.14 0.73 0.41
C MET A 30 1.20 0.69 1.93
N SER A 31 0.34 1.47 2.57
CA SER A 31 0.27 1.63 4.02
C SER A 31 -0.68 0.59 4.62
N VAL A 32 -0.08 -0.48 5.14
CA VAL A 32 -0.80 -1.62 5.72
C VAL A 32 -1.14 -1.32 7.19
N MET A 33 -2.42 -1.40 7.55
CA MET A 33 -2.91 -1.09 8.90
C MET A 33 -2.82 -2.27 9.88
N GLU A 34 -2.56 -3.48 9.37
CA GLU A 34 -2.58 -4.73 10.15
C GLU A 34 -1.29 -5.54 9.97
N PRO A 35 -0.54 -5.88 11.04
CA PRO A 35 0.73 -6.60 10.92
C PRO A 35 0.65 -7.94 10.15
N LYS A 36 -0.48 -8.64 10.25
CA LYS A 36 -0.75 -9.90 9.54
C LYS A 36 -0.84 -9.73 8.01
N LEU A 37 -1.13 -8.52 7.53
CA LEU A 37 -1.18 -8.19 6.10
C LEU A 37 0.17 -7.70 5.55
N ARG A 38 1.21 -7.57 6.38
CA ARG A 38 2.52 -7.06 5.96
C ARG A 38 3.13 -7.86 4.80
N GLY A 39 2.97 -9.18 4.82
CA GLY A 39 3.43 -10.05 3.74
C GLY A 39 2.73 -9.76 2.41
N PHE A 40 1.44 -9.43 2.45
CA PHE A 40 0.67 -9.02 1.28
C PHE A 40 1.20 -7.69 0.71
N GLY A 41 1.51 -6.72 1.57
CA GLY A 41 2.14 -5.45 1.13
C GLY A 41 3.46 -5.68 0.39
N PHE A 42 4.36 -6.52 0.93
CA PHE A 42 5.61 -6.84 0.24
C PHE A 42 5.42 -7.62 -1.08
N TRP A 43 4.42 -8.50 -1.14
CA TRP A 43 4.04 -9.14 -2.39
C TRP A 43 3.58 -8.11 -3.43
N TRP A 44 2.71 -7.17 -3.03
CA TRP A 44 2.27 -6.07 -3.88
C TRP A 44 3.45 -5.20 -4.35
N GLN A 45 4.41 -4.93 -3.47
CA GLN A 45 5.60 -4.14 -3.80
C GLN A 45 6.43 -4.81 -4.90
N GLN A 46 6.63 -6.12 -4.81
CA GLN A 46 7.31 -6.87 -5.87
C GLN A 46 6.50 -6.85 -7.17
N LEU A 47 5.19 -7.13 -7.07
CA LEU A 47 4.29 -7.19 -8.22
C LEU A 47 4.38 -5.92 -9.07
N PHE A 48 4.21 -4.75 -8.47
CA PHE A 48 4.27 -3.50 -9.21
C PHE A 48 5.71 -3.08 -9.56
N GLY A 49 6.67 -3.36 -8.67
CA GLY A 49 8.06 -2.93 -8.85
C GLY A 49 8.75 -3.62 -10.01
N GLU A 50 8.59 -4.95 -10.15
CA GLU A 50 9.18 -5.69 -11.26
C GLU A 50 8.40 -5.53 -12.56
N SER A 51 7.06 -5.37 -12.50
CA SER A 51 6.24 -5.24 -13.70
C SER A 51 6.36 -3.85 -14.34
N GLU A 52 6.27 -2.76 -13.56
CA GLU A 52 6.18 -1.39 -14.10
C GLU A 52 7.52 -0.64 -14.10
N GLY A 53 8.48 -1.03 -13.25
CA GLY A 53 9.77 -0.34 -13.04
C GLY A 53 10.76 -0.50 -14.20
N LYS A 54 10.38 -0.03 -15.39
CA LYS A 54 11.12 -0.21 -16.65
C LYS A 54 11.19 1.08 -17.43
N GLU A 55 12.25 1.25 -18.20
CA GLU A 55 12.41 2.39 -19.12
C GLU A 55 12.31 3.78 -18.46
N GLY A 56 12.56 3.86 -17.15
CA GLY A 56 12.42 5.10 -16.38
C GLY A 56 10.97 5.49 -16.03
N LYS A 57 10.02 4.57 -16.20
CA LYS A 57 8.59 4.76 -15.95
C LYS A 57 8.14 3.99 -14.69
N GLY A 58 6.89 4.21 -14.32
CA GLY A 58 6.23 3.56 -13.18
C GLY A 58 6.39 4.35 -11.88
N LEU A 59 5.46 4.10 -10.95
CA LEU A 59 5.57 4.59 -9.58
C LEU A 59 6.50 3.66 -8.79
N PHE A 60 7.40 4.20 -7.99
CA PHE A 60 8.22 3.40 -7.09
C PHE A 60 7.35 2.88 -5.92
N PRO A 61 7.11 1.55 -5.82
CA PRO A 61 6.24 1.02 -4.78
C PRO A 61 7.00 0.84 -3.46
N VAL A 62 6.41 1.30 -2.36
CA VAL A 62 6.96 1.16 -1.01
C VAL A 62 5.88 0.69 -0.05
N THR A 63 6.13 -0.38 0.70
CA THR A 63 5.22 -0.84 1.77
C THR A 63 5.59 -0.21 3.10
N LEU A 64 4.60 0.36 3.80
CA LEU A 64 4.70 0.86 5.16
C LEU A 64 3.77 0.06 6.09
N GLN A 65 4.15 -0.07 7.36
CA GLN A 65 3.33 -0.68 8.40
C GLN A 65 2.82 0.39 9.36
N TYR A 66 1.55 0.76 9.27
CA TYR A 66 0.93 1.68 10.21
C TYR A 66 0.29 0.94 11.39
N THR A 67 0.20 1.58 12.56
CA THR A 67 0.67 2.94 12.89
C THR A 67 2.18 3.07 13.14
N THR A 68 2.92 1.96 13.19
CA THR A 68 4.37 1.92 13.51
C THR A 68 5.19 2.94 12.71
N ASP A 69 5.01 2.98 11.39
CA ASP A 69 5.81 3.83 10.50
C ASP A 69 5.35 5.28 10.44
N LEU A 70 4.20 5.63 11.03
CA LEU A 70 3.87 7.03 11.33
C LEU A 70 4.91 7.64 12.27
N HIS A 71 5.55 6.82 13.10
CA HIS A 71 6.60 7.21 14.04
C HIS A 71 8.03 7.03 13.49
N SER A 72 8.18 6.73 12.19
CA SER A 72 9.49 6.65 11.52
C SER A 72 9.56 7.61 10.33
N VAL A 73 8.60 7.51 9.42
CA VAL A 73 8.56 8.29 8.17
C VAL A 73 7.33 9.19 8.05
N GLY A 74 6.37 9.11 8.98
CA GLY A 74 5.13 9.90 8.95
C GLY A 74 5.35 11.41 8.81
N GLN A 75 6.37 11.97 9.48
CA GLN A 75 6.76 13.38 9.31
C GLN A 75 7.12 13.73 7.85
N TYR A 76 7.80 12.83 7.13
CA TYR A 76 8.16 13.05 5.74
C TYR A 76 6.94 12.90 4.82
N VAL A 77 6.07 11.92 5.10
CA VAL A 77 4.82 11.76 4.35
C VAL A 77 3.96 13.02 4.51
N GLN A 78 3.85 13.58 5.71
CA GLN A 78 3.05 14.78 5.97
C GLN A 78 3.65 16.07 5.38
N GLU A 79 4.94 16.37 5.61
CA GLU A 79 5.53 17.70 5.30
C GLU A 79 6.79 17.65 4.41
N GLY A 80 7.21 16.47 3.99
CA GLY A 80 8.30 16.30 3.03
C GLY A 80 7.93 16.70 1.60
N LYS A 81 8.71 16.24 0.62
CA LYS A 81 8.37 16.48 -0.80
C LYS A 81 7.07 15.76 -1.17
N ARG A 82 6.21 16.44 -1.95
CA ARG A 82 4.93 15.88 -2.46
C ARG A 82 5.20 14.92 -3.62
N LEU A 83 5.77 13.76 -3.29
CA LEU A 83 6.15 12.71 -4.23
C LEU A 83 5.15 11.55 -4.25
N PHE A 84 4.31 11.48 -3.22
CA PHE A 84 3.60 10.28 -2.82
C PHE A 84 2.14 10.33 -3.23
N VAL A 85 1.65 9.17 -3.64
CA VAL A 85 0.25 8.77 -3.48
C VAL A 85 0.21 7.58 -2.53
N GLU A 86 -0.91 7.35 -1.86
CA GLU A 86 -1.00 6.34 -0.80
C GLU A 86 -2.21 5.41 -0.94
N SER A 87 -1.92 4.12 -1.06
CA SER A 87 -2.83 3.00 -0.89
C SER A 87 -2.90 2.61 0.60
N PHE A 88 -4.00 2.85 1.29
CA PHE A 88 -4.23 2.17 2.58
C PHE A 88 -4.75 0.75 2.36
N LEU A 89 -4.23 -0.23 3.10
CA LEU A 89 -4.78 -1.58 3.15
C LEU A 89 -5.19 -1.91 4.59
N ARG A 90 -6.50 -2.08 4.79
CA ARG A 90 -7.09 -2.32 6.12
C ARG A 90 -8.06 -3.49 6.15
N LEU A 91 -8.35 -3.96 7.36
CA LEU A 91 -9.45 -4.89 7.63
C LEU A 91 -10.69 -4.14 8.12
N ASP A 92 -11.86 -4.68 7.81
CA ASP A 92 -13.11 -4.23 8.40
C ASP A 92 -13.38 -4.90 9.75
N ASP A 93 -12.57 -4.56 10.75
CA ASP A 93 -12.56 -5.23 12.05
C ASP A 93 -12.69 -4.26 13.23
N ALA A 94 -13.34 -3.11 13.01
CA ALA A 94 -13.40 -2.03 13.98
C ALA A 94 -14.07 -2.40 15.32
N ALA A 95 -15.01 -3.34 15.32
CA ALA A 95 -15.66 -3.84 16.54
C ALA A 95 -14.85 -4.94 17.26
N SER A 96 -13.67 -5.29 16.75
CA SER A 96 -12.85 -6.39 17.26
C SER A 96 -11.67 -5.90 18.11
N GLY A 97 -11.04 -6.85 18.81
CA GLY A 97 -9.82 -6.62 19.58
C GLY A 97 -10.07 -6.44 21.08
N LEU A 98 -8.97 -6.26 21.82
CA LEU A 98 -9.00 -6.02 23.25
C LEU A 98 -9.49 -4.61 23.55
N THR A 99 -10.13 -4.44 24.69
CA THR A 99 -10.47 -3.14 25.27
C THR A 99 -9.50 -2.81 26.40
N LEU A 100 -9.33 -1.53 26.70
CA LEU A 100 -8.66 -1.07 27.91
C LEU A 100 -9.68 -0.95 29.04
N ASP A 101 -9.26 -1.28 30.25
CA ASP A 101 -10.00 -0.98 31.48
C ASP A 101 -9.65 0.44 31.96
N GLU A 102 -10.54 1.08 32.70
CA GLU A 102 -10.22 2.35 33.38
C GLU A 102 -9.17 2.12 34.48
N GLU A 103 -8.19 3.02 34.60
CA GLU A 103 -7.22 3.02 35.69
C GLU A 103 -7.54 4.12 36.72
N GLU A 104 -7.52 3.76 38.02
CA GLU A 104 -7.75 4.72 39.10
C GLU A 104 -6.69 5.85 39.05
N GLY A 105 -7.16 7.10 39.09
CA GLY A 105 -6.28 8.27 39.02
C GLY A 105 -5.85 8.69 37.61
N ASN A 106 -6.16 7.90 36.58
CA ASN A 106 -5.94 8.20 35.16
C ASN A 106 -4.51 8.75 34.85
N PRO A 107 -3.44 8.01 35.21
CA PRO A 107 -2.07 8.53 35.19
C PRO A 107 -1.54 8.84 33.78
N ASP A 108 -2.00 8.10 32.77
CA ASP A 108 -1.64 8.28 31.36
C ASP A 108 -2.63 9.17 30.57
N ARG A 109 -3.77 9.51 31.20
CA ARG A 109 -4.88 10.27 30.63
C ARG A 109 -5.64 9.53 29.51
N LEU A 110 -5.63 8.20 29.51
CA LEU A 110 -6.28 7.37 28.48
C LEU A 110 -7.61 6.74 28.94
N ASN A 111 -8.12 7.04 30.14
CA ASN A 111 -9.42 6.51 30.59
C ASN A 111 -10.59 6.90 29.65
N ASP A 112 -10.47 7.96 28.85
CA ASP A 112 -11.45 8.33 27.82
C ASP A 112 -11.54 7.31 26.67
N LEU A 113 -10.52 6.45 26.52
CA LEU A 113 -10.52 5.31 25.60
C LEU A 113 -10.97 4.00 26.25
N ALA A 114 -11.24 3.97 27.56
CA ALA A 114 -11.66 2.75 28.24
C ALA A 114 -12.93 2.16 27.62
N GLY A 115 -12.98 0.83 27.48
CA GLY A 115 -14.06 0.12 26.78
C GLY A 115 -14.05 0.28 25.24
N THR A 116 -13.17 1.12 24.67
CA THR A 116 -13.00 1.22 23.22
C THR A 116 -12.25 -0.01 22.68
N PRO A 117 -12.83 -0.78 21.74
CA PRO A 117 -12.11 -1.88 21.10
C PRO A 117 -10.88 -1.36 20.35
N TYR A 118 -9.78 -2.11 20.39
CA TYR A 118 -8.57 -1.77 19.63
C TYR A 118 -8.86 -1.52 18.14
N GLY A 119 -9.75 -2.30 17.51
CA GLY A 119 -10.14 -2.07 16.11
C GLY A 119 -10.78 -0.69 15.89
N THR A 120 -11.51 -0.15 16.88
CA THR A 120 -12.12 1.18 16.79
C THR A 120 -11.05 2.25 16.87
N ALA A 121 -10.08 2.10 17.78
CA ALA A 121 -8.93 2.99 17.87
C ALA A 121 -8.06 2.93 16.60
N ASN A 122 -7.80 1.75 16.05
CA ASN A 122 -7.02 1.58 14.82
C ASN A 122 -7.74 2.19 13.61
N ARG A 123 -9.07 2.04 13.51
CA ARG A 123 -9.88 2.71 12.48
C ARG A 123 -9.78 4.23 12.61
N ALA A 124 -9.93 4.78 13.81
CA ALA A 124 -9.79 6.23 14.03
C ALA A 124 -8.39 6.74 13.67
N ALA A 125 -7.34 5.97 13.97
CA ALA A 125 -5.98 6.29 13.58
C ALA A 125 -5.81 6.31 12.04
N TRP A 126 -6.39 5.34 11.33
CA TRP A 126 -6.43 5.34 9.86
C TRP A 126 -7.20 6.55 9.31
N GLU A 127 -8.42 6.80 9.78
CA GLU A 127 -9.27 7.91 9.31
C GLU A 127 -8.55 9.26 9.47
N GLY A 128 -8.03 9.52 10.67
CA GLY A 128 -7.29 10.75 10.96
C GLY A 128 -6.00 10.87 10.15
N THR A 129 -5.29 9.76 9.91
CA THR A 129 -4.09 9.76 9.06
C THR A 129 -4.44 10.05 7.60
N ALA A 130 -5.45 9.37 7.05
CA ALA A 130 -5.87 9.55 5.66
C ALA A 130 -6.36 10.98 5.40
N GLU A 131 -7.10 11.56 6.35
CA GLU A 131 -7.53 12.96 6.29
C GLU A 131 -6.33 13.92 6.36
N ALA A 132 -5.45 13.77 7.36
CA ALA A 132 -4.27 14.62 7.51
C ALA A 132 -3.33 14.56 6.30
N HIS A 133 -3.12 13.36 5.75
CA HIS A 133 -2.30 13.17 4.55
C HIS A 133 -2.93 13.84 3.33
N ARG A 134 -4.26 13.75 3.16
CA ARG A 134 -4.98 14.44 2.08
C ARG A 134 -4.87 15.96 2.21
N GLU A 135 -5.01 16.50 3.42
CA GLU A 135 -4.80 17.93 3.69
C GLU A 135 -3.35 18.37 3.47
N GLY A 136 -2.40 17.47 3.71
CA GLY A 136 -0.99 17.61 3.37
C GLY A 136 -0.66 17.39 1.88
N GLU A 137 -1.65 17.32 0.99
CA GLU A 137 -1.46 17.11 -0.45
C GLU A 137 -0.82 15.75 -0.80
N VAL A 138 -1.12 14.70 -0.02
CA VAL A 138 -0.88 13.29 -0.38
C VAL A 138 -2.21 12.65 -0.75
N PRO A 139 -2.53 12.50 -2.05
CA PRO A 139 -3.72 11.79 -2.48
C PRO A 139 -3.69 10.34 -1.97
N ASN A 140 -4.83 9.84 -1.51
CA ASN A 140 -4.92 8.48 -1.02
C ASN A 140 -6.25 7.82 -1.37
N TRP A 141 -6.22 6.49 -1.38
CA TRP A 141 -7.38 5.60 -1.50
C TRP A 141 -7.25 4.47 -0.49
N THR A 142 -8.33 3.71 -0.30
CA THR A 142 -8.35 2.64 0.73
C THR A 142 -8.92 1.34 0.18
N TRP A 143 -8.13 0.29 0.33
CA TRP A 143 -8.53 -1.11 0.16
C TRP A 143 -8.97 -1.66 1.51
N THR A 144 -10.24 -2.01 1.64
CA THR A 144 -10.79 -2.63 2.86
C THR A 144 -11.13 -4.08 2.58
N LEU A 145 -10.46 -5.01 3.27
CA LEU A 145 -10.80 -6.42 3.22
C LEU A 145 -11.82 -6.74 4.34
N PRO A 146 -12.95 -7.40 4.04
CA PRO A 146 -13.95 -7.72 5.06
C PRO A 146 -13.47 -8.76 6.08
N ARG A 147 -12.50 -9.60 5.69
CA ARG A 147 -11.88 -10.64 6.52
C ARG A 147 -10.59 -11.13 5.87
N VAL A 148 -9.80 -11.92 6.61
CA VAL A 148 -8.60 -12.58 6.09
C VAL A 148 -8.88 -14.07 5.95
N ASP A 149 -9.25 -14.47 4.75
CA ASP A 149 -9.35 -15.89 4.35
C ASP A 149 -8.94 -16.08 2.89
N ALA A 150 -8.92 -17.33 2.43
CA ALA A 150 -8.44 -17.69 1.10
C ALA A 150 -9.28 -17.07 -0.02
N GLU A 151 -10.59 -16.89 0.19
CA GLU A 151 -11.48 -16.34 -0.82
C GLU A 151 -11.20 -14.85 -1.02
N VAL A 152 -11.22 -14.07 0.07
CA VAL A 152 -11.00 -12.61 0.03
C VAL A 152 -9.58 -12.27 -0.41
N LEU A 153 -8.58 -13.03 0.06
CA LEU A 153 -7.21 -12.84 -0.39
C LEU A 153 -7.05 -13.20 -1.87
N GLY A 154 -7.72 -14.26 -2.35
CA GLY A 154 -7.70 -14.64 -3.76
C GLY A 154 -8.28 -13.55 -4.67
N GLU A 155 -9.39 -12.94 -4.27
CA GLU A 155 -9.98 -11.80 -4.98
C GLU A 155 -9.04 -10.59 -5.01
N ALA A 156 -8.43 -10.25 -3.88
CA ALA A 156 -7.48 -9.14 -3.81
C ALA A 156 -6.23 -9.40 -4.67
N ILE A 157 -5.66 -10.61 -4.60
CA ILE A 157 -4.50 -11.02 -5.42
C ILE A 157 -4.82 -10.83 -6.90
N TYR A 158 -5.93 -11.41 -7.38
CA TYR A 158 -6.30 -11.33 -8.78
C TYR A 158 -6.61 -9.90 -9.23
N THR A 159 -7.21 -9.10 -8.35
CA THR A 159 -7.47 -7.68 -8.62
C THR A 159 -6.19 -6.90 -8.87
N PHE A 160 -5.16 -7.07 -8.03
CA PHE A 160 -3.87 -6.41 -8.22
C PHE A 160 -3.08 -6.98 -9.41
N GLU A 161 -3.13 -8.29 -9.67
CA GLU A 161 -2.53 -8.90 -10.86
C GLU A 161 -3.13 -8.35 -12.15
N HIS A 162 -4.45 -8.17 -12.17
CA HIS A 162 -5.13 -7.56 -13.31
C HIS A 162 -4.78 -6.07 -13.45
N ALA A 163 -4.75 -5.34 -12.34
CA ALA A 163 -4.41 -3.91 -12.34
C ALA A 163 -2.99 -3.67 -12.87
N VAL A 164 -2.00 -4.45 -12.45
CA VAL A 164 -0.61 -4.26 -12.91
C VAL A 164 -0.43 -4.60 -14.39
N ALA A 165 -1.16 -5.58 -14.93
CA ALA A 165 -1.12 -5.89 -16.35
C ALA A 165 -1.67 -4.73 -17.21
N VAL A 166 -2.74 -4.10 -16.72
CA VAL A 166 -3.34 -2.91 -17.35
C VAL A 166 -2.40 -1.71 -17.20
N GLY A 167 -1.86 -1.47 -16.01
CA GLY A 167 -0.91 -0.40 -15.71
C GLY A 167 0.34 -0.45 -16.58
N GLY A 168 0.96 -1.63 -16.72
CA GLY A 168 2.10 -1.82 -17.63
C GLY A 168 1.76 -1.52 -19.10
N THR A 169 0.55 -1.89 -19.54
CA THR A 169 0.07 -1.56 -20.88
C THR A 169 -0.10 -0.05 -21.07
N LEU A 170 -0.68 0.66 -20.09
CA LEU A 170 -0.83 2.12 -20.11
C LEU A 170 0.52 2.84 -20.12
N LEU A 171 1.50 2.31 -19.40
CA LEU A 171 2.88 2.81 -19.38
C LEU A 171 3.68 2.46 -20.63
N GLU A 172 3.13 1.65 -21.55
CA GLU A 172 3.83 1.13 -22.72
C GLU A 172 5.13 0.37 -22.36
N VAL A 173 5.08 -0.47 -21.33
CA VAL A 173 6.16 -1.40 -20.94
C VAL A 173 5.65 -2.83 -20.98
N ASP A 174 6.54 -3.82 -21.08
CA ASP A 174 6.15 -5.23 -20.90
C ASP A 174 6.01 -5.54 -19.41
N PRO A 175 4.82 -5.80 -18.85
CA PRO A 175 4.67 -6.09 -17.42
C PRO A 175 5.12 -7.50 -17.03
N PHE A 176 5.51 -8.36 -17.98
CA PHE A 176 5.76 -9.79 -17.74
C PHE A 176 7.23 -10.21 -17.85
N ASP A 177 8.14 -9.27 -18.05
CA ASP A 177 9.59 -9.49 -18.05
C ASP A 177 10.30 -8.79 -16.87
N GLN A 178 11.62 -9.01 -16.73
CA GLN A 178 12.43 -8.41 -15.67
C GLN A 178 13.92 -8.24 -16.06
N PRO A 179 14.26 -7.62 -17.21
CA PRO A 179 15.62 -7.65 -17.76
C PRO A 179 16.68 -7.01 -16.85
N GLY A 180 16.30 -6.00 -16.06
CA GLY A 180 17.22 -5.25 -15.19
C GLY A 180 17.92 -6.11 -14.13
N VAL A 181 17.25 -7.16 -13.62
CA VAL A 181 17.80 -8.00 -12.54
C VAL A 181 19.00 -8.83 -13.00
N GLU A 182 19.12 -9.12 -14.30
CA GLU A 182 20.24 -9.88 -14.85
C GLU A 182 21.57 -9.13 -14.75
N ALA A 183 21.53 -7.80 -14.66
CA ALA A 183 22.73 -6.98 -14.60
C ALA A 183 23.58 -7.22 -13.35
N TYR A 184 22.96 -7.47 -12.18
CA TYR A 184 23.70 -7.78 -10.96
C TYR A 184 24.10 -9.26 -10.93
N LYS A 185 23.24 -10.17 -11.41
CA LYS A 185 23.53 -11.61 -11.47
C LYS A 185 24.79 -11.90 -12.27
N LYS A 186 24.93 -11.30 -13.47
CA LYS A 186 26.13 -11.43 -14.30
C LYS A 186 27.40 -10.97 -13.58
N LYS A 187 27.35 -9.85 -12.86
CA LYS A 187 28.49 -9.34 -12.09
C LYS A 187 28.84 -10.23 -10.91
N MET A 188 27.82 -10.76 -10.22
CA MET A 188 27.98 -11.71 -9.13
C MET A 188 28.65 -12.99 -9.62
N PHE A 189 28.16 -13.59 -10.72
CA PHE A 189 28.77 -14.80 -11.28
C PHE A 189 30.22 -14.59 -11.68
N ARG A 190 30.53 -13.47 -12.35
CA ARG A 190 31.91 -13.06 -12.64
C ARG A 190 32.78 -12.97 -11.39
N LEU A 191 32.28 -12.35 -10.31
CA LEU A 191 33.02 -12.22 -9.03
C LEU A 191 33.20 -13.56 -8.32
N LEU A 192 32.33 -14.54 -8.59
CA LEU A 192 32.40 -15.91 -8.06
C LEU A 192 33.21 -16.86 -8.97
N GLY A 193 33.78 -16.37 -10.07
CA GLY A 193 34.53 -17.20 -11.02
C GLY A 193 33.66 -18.21 -11.78
N ARG A 194 32.36 -17.91 -11.95
CA ARG A 194 31.44 -18.69 -12.78
C ARG A 194 31.17 -17.87 -14.05
N ASP A 195 31.58 -18.41 -15.19
CA ASP A 195 31.20 -17.88 -16.51
C ASP A 195 29.79 -18.35 -16.89
#